data_AF-A0A3P7NE95-F1
#
_entry.id   AF-A0A3P7NE95-F1
#
_cell.length_a   1.000
_cell.length_b   1.000
_cell.length_c   1.000
_cell.angle_alpha   90.00
_cell.angle_beta   90.00
_cell.angle_gamma   90.00
#
_symmetry.space_group_name_H-M   'P 1'
#
loop_
_entity.id
_entity.type
_entity.pdbx_description
1 polymer ?
#
loop_
_entity_poly.entity_id
_entity_poly.type
_entity_poly.pdbx_seq_one_letter_code
_entity_poly.pdbx_strand_id
1 'polypeptide(L)'
;METVHQYGCATLEKGSSASHLTCNSFRSPHRTPKSIACCYEGNYCNLRITPPPYRQLPKEAEYYDEEWLDDKLHPIVHVALPLLLAIFAIAIAGTWCFLKKRRRDVKRWWPLAKNKQELLPVPEMDPMLYDDSGSGSGSGNATMVQRTVANDLIIEKVIGKGRYGEVRIARFRGSLVAVKVCIM
;
A
#
# COMPACT_ATOMS: atom_id res chain seq x y z
N MET A 1 -31.38 -38.21 25.34
CA MET A 1 -30.68 -37.07 25.97
C MET A 1 -30.88 -37.21 27.47
N GLU A 2 -29.80 -37.33 28.23
CA GLU A 2 -29.89 -37.32 29.69
C GLU A 2 -30.12 -35.89 30.17
N THR A 3 -31.10 -35.71 31.06
CA THR A 3 -31.43 -34.39 31.63
C THR A 3 -30.65 -34.19 32.92
N VAL A 4 -29.68 -33.27 32.89
CA VAL A 4 -28.90 -32.91 34.08
C VAL A 4 -29.63 -31.79 34.83
N HIS A 5 -29.95 -32.04 36.10
CA HIS A 5 -30.58 -31.05 36.98
C HIS A 5 -29.53 -30.41 37.89
N GLN A 6 -29.54 -29.08 37.98
CA GLN A 6 -28.65 -28.31 38.85
C GLN A 6 -29.49 -27.36 39.71
N TYR A 7 -29.08 -27.19 40.97
CA TYR A 7 -29.76 -26.36 41.95
C TYR A 7 -28.79 -25.30 42.47
N GLY A 8 -29.29 -24.07 42.68
CA GLY A 8 -28.49 -22.98 43.22
C GLY A 8 -29.37 -21.82 43.68
N CYS A 9 -28.74 -20.85 44.35
CA CYS A 9 -29.39 -19.62 44.80
C CYS A 9 -28.88 -18.43 43.97
N ALA A 10 -29.79 -17.56 43.54
CA ALA A 10 -29.45 -16.28 42.92
C ALA A 10 -29.32 -15.17 43.98
N THR A 11 -28.57 -14.12 43.67
CA THR A 11 -28.45 -12.95 44.55
C THR A 11 -29.79 -12.21 44.68
N LEU A 12 -30.16 -11.82 45.90
CA LEU A 12 -31.37 -11.02 46.17
C LEU A 12 -31.37 -9.70 45.38
N GLU A 13 -32.55 -9.28 44.89
CA GLU A 13 -32.74 -8.04 44.15
C GLU A 13 -32.60 -6.80 45.05
N LYS A 14 -31.36 -6.40 45.35
CA LYS A 14 -31.07 -5.07 45.90
C LYS A 14 -31.00 -4.01 44.77
N GLY A 15 -31.96 -4.03 43.85
CA GLY A 15 -32.09 -3.05 42.76
C GLY A 15 -31.42 -3.39 41.41
N SER A 16 -30.80 -4.56 41.25
CA SER A 16 -30.08 -4.94 40.01
C SER A 16 -30.86 -5.88 39.06
N SER A 17 -32.07 -6.33 39.42
CA SER A 17 -32.88 -7.31 38.66
C SER A 17 -32.13 -8.58 38.19
N ALA A 18 -30.99 -8.91 38.82
CA ALA A 18 -30.09 -9.96 38.37
C ALA A 18 -30.71 -11.36 38.54
N SER A 19 -31.45 -11.59 39.62
CA SER A 19 -32.22 -12.83 39.80
C SER A 19 -33.35 -12.94 38.79
N HIS A 20 -34.05 -11.85 38.45
CA HIS A 20 -35.08 -11.85 37.41
C HIS A 20 -34.52 -12.22 36.04
N LEU A 21 -33.34 -11.70 35.67
CA LEU A 21 -32.66 -12.07 34.41
C LEU A 21 -32.20 -13.53 34.41
N THR A 22 -31.63 -13.99 35.53
CA THR A 22 -31.20 -15.38 35.68
C THR A 22 -32.40 -16.34 35.56
N CYS A 23 -33.51 -16.00 36.22
CA CYS A 23 -34.72 -16.80 36.22
C CYS A 23 -35.37 -16.88 34.83
N ASN A 24 -35.35 -15.79 34.08
CA ASN A 24 -35.93 -15.70 32.74
C ASN A 24 -34.95 -16.08 31.63
N SER A 25 -33.71 -16.44 31.95
CA SER A 25 -32.69 -16.71 30.93
C SER A 25 -33.09 -17.84 29.98
N PHE A 26 -33.89 -18.83 30.42
CA PHE A 26 -34.41 -19.91 29.57
C PHE A 26 -35.29 -19.43 28.39
N ARG A 27 -35.75 -18.18 28.40
CA ARG A 27 -36.57 -17.61 27.31
C ARG A 27 -35.75 -17.26 26.08
N SER A 28 -34.45 -17.08 26.24
CA SER A 28 -33.52 -16.84 25.13
C SER A 28 -33.09 -18.17 24.50
N PRO A 29 -32.81 -18.20 23.18
CA PRO A 29 -32.27 -19.39 22.54
C PRO A 29 -30.88 -19.70 23.11
N HIS A 30 -30.70 -20.92 23.60
CA HIS A 30 -29.43 -21.44 24.09
C HIS A 30 -28.96 -22.58 23.20
N ARG A 31 -27.64 -22.69 23.00
CA ARG A 31 -27.01 -23.79 22.26
C ARG A 31 -27.39 -25.17 22.82
N THR A 32 -27.55 -25.25 24.14
CA THR A 32 -28.13 -26.41 24.83
C THR A 32 -29.48 -25.99 25.40
N PRO A 33 -30.58 -26.70 25.10
CA PRO A 33 -31.90 -26.33 25.61
C PRO A 33 -31.90 -26.43 27.14
N LYS A 34 -32.26 -25.33 27.79
CA LYS A 34 -32.34 -25.24 29.26
C LYS A 34 -33.73 -24.78 29.65
N SER A 35 -34.23 -25.30 30.77
CA SER A 35 -35.45 -24.84 31.42
C SER A 35 -35.10 -24.47 32.86
N ILE A 36 -35.63 -23.34 33.33
CA ILE A 36 -35.31 -22.79 34.65
C ILE A 36 -36.63 -22.45 35.34
N ALA A 37 -36.71 -22.78 36.63
CA ALA A 37 -37.79 -22.36 37.50
C ALA A 37 -37.20 -21.83 38.81
N CYS A 38 -37.82 -20.79 39.36
CA CYS A 38 -37.34 -20.09 40.54
C CYS A 38 -38.45 -19.96 41.57
N CYS A 39 -38.02 -19.81 42.82
CA CYS A 39 -38.86 -19.63 44.00
C CYS A 39 -38.33 -18.45 44.80
N TYR A 40 -39.20 -17.85 45.61
CA TYR A 40 -38.86 -16.69 46.44
C TYR A 40 -39.25 -16.88 47.91
N GLU A 41 -39.75 -18.05 48.30
CA GLU A 41 -40.29 -18.38 49.61
C GLU A 41 -39.22 -18.59 50.70
N GLY A 42 -38.01 -18.09 50.48
CA GLY A 42 -36.90 -18.14 51.45
C GLY A 42 -35.96 -19.33 51.24
N ASN A 43 -35.38 -19.81 52.35
CA ASN A 43 -34.32 -20.82 52.30
C ASN A 43 -34.84 -22.17 51.80
N TYR A 44 -34.10 -22.81 50.90
CA TYR A 44 -34.39 -24.15 50.36
C TYR A 44 -35.75 -24.29 49.65
N CYS A 45 -36.35 -23.20 49.18
CA CYS A 45 -37.58 -23.25 48.40
C CYS A 45 -37.45 -24.06 47.09
N ASN A 46 -36.22 -24.26 46.61
CA ASN A 46 -35.90 -25.00 45.39
C ASN A 46 -35.92 -26.54 45.53
N LEU A 47 -36.18 -27.09 46.72
CA LEU A 47 -36.22 -28.54 46.97
C LEU A 47 -37.35 -29.27 46.22
N ARG A 48 -38.47 -28.61 45.94
CA ARG A 48 -39.66 -29.23 45.33
C ARG A 48 -40.17 -28.44 44.12
N ILE A 49 -39.24 -27.87 43.35
CA ILE A 49 -39.58 -27.16 42.11
C ILE A 49 -39.50 -28.13 40.95
N THR A 50 -40.53 -28.12 40.12
CA THR A 50 -40.51 -28.78 38.81
C THR A 50 -40.40 -27.70 37.74
N PRO A 51 -39.31 -27.64 36.97
CA PRO A 51 -39.20 -26.67 35.89
C PRO A 51 -40.21 -26.99 34.77
N PRO A 52 -40.68 -25.97 34.04
CA PRO A 52 -41.55 -26.20 32.89
C PRO A 52 -40.83 -27.04 31.83
N PRO A 53 -41.56 -27.73 30.93
CA PRO A 53 -40.92 -28.43 29.82
C PRO A 53 -40.09 -27.44 29.00
N TYR A 54 -38.88 -27.85 28.61
CA TYR A 54 -38.04 -27.02 27.76
C TYR A 54 -38.77 -26.74 26.44
N ARG A 55 -38.85 -25.47 26.03
CA ARG A 55 -39.22 -25.16 24.66
C ARG A 55 -37.96 -25.29 23.81
N GLN A 56 -38.02 -26.18 22.83
CA GLN A 56 -37.12 -26.06 21.69
C GLN A 56 -37.57 -24.80 20.95
N LEU A 57 -36.94 -23.66 21.21
CA LEU A 57 -37.00 -22.58 20.24
C LEU A 57 -36.41 -23.14 18.95
N PRO A 58 -37.01 -22.85 17.77
CA PRO A 58 -36.41 -23.19 16.50
C PRO A 58 -34.94 -22.78 16.53
N LYS A 59 -34.06 -23.62 16.00
CA LYS A 59 -32.63 -23.35 15.83
C LYS A 59 -32.36 -22.23 14.81
N GLU A 60 -33.18 -21.20 14.76
CA GLU A 60 -32.99 -20.02 13.90
C GLU A 60 -31.80 -19.16 14.32
N ALA A 61 -31.09 -19.53 15.40
CA ALA A 61 -29.88 -18.84 15.86
C ALA A 61 -28.55 -19.59 15.59
N GLU A 62 -28.57 -20.71 14.85
CA GLU A 62 -27.35 -21.40 14.39
C GLU A 62 -27.34 -21.63 12.87
N TYR A 63 -28.21 -20.94 12.12
CA TYR A 63 -28.08 -20.75 10.68
C TYR A 63 -27.24 -19.48 10.43
N TYR A 64 -26.00 -19.47 10.94
CA TYR A 64 -24.94 -18.68 10.28
C TYR A 64 -24.60 -19.49 9.05
N ASP A 65 -25.46 -19.31 8.08
CA ASP A 65 -25.47 -20.07 6.88
C ASP A 65 -24.38 -19.60 5.96
N GLU A 66 -23.90 -20.49 5.12
CA GLU A 66 -22.92 -20.16 4.09
C GLU A 66 -23.39 -18.97 3.22
N GLU A 67 -24.69 -18.68 3.17
CA GLU A 67 -25.30 -17.47 2.59
C GLU A 67 -24.81 -16.14 3.21
N TRP A 68 -24.57 -16.04 4.52
CA TRP A 68 -24.08 -14.80 5.14
C TRP A 68 -22.61 -14.53 4.82
N LEU A 69 -21.83 -15.61 4.66
CA LEU A 69 -20.43 -15.50 4.26
C LEU A 69 -20.31 -15.16 2.78
N ASP A 70 -21.16 -15.73 1.92
CA ASP A 70 -21.21 -15.44 0.48
C ASP A 70 -21.69 -13.99 0.21
N ASP A 71 -22.70 -13.52 0.95
CA ASP A 71 -23.20 -12.13 0.87
C ASP A 71 -22.15 -11.08 1.32
N LYS A 72 -21.19 -11.45 2.17
CA LYS A 72 -20.06 -10.58 2.57
C LYS A 72 -18.82 -10.74 1.71
N LEU A 73 -18.64 -11.88 1.04
CA LEU A 73 -17.55 -12.10 0.09
C LEU A 73 -17.81 -11.34 -1.22
N HIS A 74 -19.07 -11.29 -1.65
CA HIS A 74 -19.53 -10.63 -2.86
C HIS A 74 -19.05 -9.15 -2.99
N PRO A 75 -19.24 -8.25 -2.00
CA PRO A 75 -18.84 -6.84 -2.12
C PRO A 75 -17.31 -6.64 -2.18
N ILE A 76 -16.52 -7.46 -1.48
CA ILE A 76 -15.05 -7.32 -1.48
C ILE A 76 -14.49 -7.74 -2.84
N VAL A 77 -15.01 -8.82 -3.43
CA VAL A 77 -14.59 -9.30 -4.75
C VAL A 77 -14.95 -8.29 -5.85
N HIS A 78 -16.16 -7.72 -5.81
CA HIS A 78 -16.59 -6.71 -6.80
C HIS A 78 -15.81 -5.40 -6.76
N VAL A 79 -15.16 -5.06 -5.64
CA VAL A 79 -14.32 -3.87 -5.53
C VAL A 79 -12.84 -4.18 -5.76
N ALA A 80 -12.33 -5.28 -5.22
CA ALA A 80 -10.92 -5.65 -5.32
C ALA A 80 -10.51 -6.09 -6.73
N LEU A 81 -11.38 -6.84 -7.43
CA LEU A 81 -11.10 -7.34 -8.77
C LEU A 81 -10.90 -6.22 -9.82
N PRO A 82 -11.80 -5.22 -9.96
CA PRO A 82 -11.59 -4.14 -10.92
C PRO A 82 -10.40 -3.26 -10.53
N LEU A 83 -10.13 -3.07 -9.23
CA LEU A 83 -8.97 -2.30 -8.76
C LEU A 83 -7.65 -2.96 -9.18
N LEU A 84 -7.54 -4.28 -8.99
CA LEU A 84 -6.36 -5.05 -9.42
C LEU A 84 -6.17 -5.01 -10.94
N LEU A 85 -7.25 -5.17 -11.70
CA LEU A 85 -7.21 -5.08 -13.17
C LEU A 85 -6.78 -3.68 -13.64
N ALA A 86 -7.26 -2.61 -13.00
CA ALA A 86 -6.88 -1.24 -13.32
C ALA A 86 -5.39 -0.99 -13.06
N ILE A 87 -4.86 -1.45 -11.91
CA ILE A 87 -3.43 -1.34 -11.58
C ILE A 87 -2.58 -2.08 -12.63
N PHE A 88 -3.01 -3.29 -13.02
CA PHE A 88 -2.29 -4.08 -14.02
C PHE A 88 -2.30 -3.41 -15.40
N ALA A 89 -3.43 -2.85 -15.82
CA ALA A 89 -3.53 -2.10 -17.07
C ALA A 89 -2.63 -0.85 -17.08
N ILE A 90 -2.56 -0.11 -15.97
CA ILE A 90 -1.66 1.06 -15.83
C ILE A 90 -0.19 0.63 -15.90
N ALA A 91 0.18 -0.48 -15.25
CA ALA A 91 1.53 -1.02 -15.31
C ALA A 91 1.92 -1.45 -16.73
N ILE A 92 1.03 -2.12 -17.46
CA ILE A 92 1.24 -2.49 -18.87
C ILE A 92 1.36 -1.24 -19.74
N ALA A 93 0.48 -0.25 -19.58
CA ALA A 93 0.54 1.00 -20.34
C ALA A 93 1.83 1.78 -20.06
N GLY A 94 2.26 1.84 -18.79
CA GLY A 94 3.50 2.48 -18.36
C GLY A 94 4.74 1.80 -18.93
N THR A 95 4.81 0.47 -18.83
CA THR A 95 5.91 -0.32 -19.42
C THR A 95 5.93 -0.21 -20.94
N TRP A 96 4.77 -0.26 -21.61
CA TRP A 96 4.67 -0.04 -23.05
C TRP A 96 5.13 1.37 -23.44
N CYS A 97 4.70 2.40 -22.73
CA CYS A 97 5.11 3.78 -22.97
C CYS A 97 6.62 3.94 -22.78
N PHE A 98 7.19 3.34 -21.73
CA PHE A 98 8.63 3.35 -21.47
C PHE A 98 9.40 2.63 -22.58
N LEU A 99 8.97 1.43 -22.98
CA LEU A 99 9.59 0.68 -24.07
C LEU A 99 9.46 1.42 -25.40
N LYS A 100 8.33 2.06 -25.70
CA LYS A 100 8.14 2.88 -26.91
C LYS A 100 9.01 4.13 -26.87
N LYS A 101 9.17 4.77 -25.72
CA LYS A 101 10.10 5.91 -25.54
C LYS A 101 11.54 5.44 -25.74
N ARG A 102 11.97 4.36 -25.09
CA ARG A 102 13.30 3.75 -25.28
C ARG A 102 13.53 3.32 -26.72
N ARG A 103 12.55 2.73 -27.41
CA ARG A 103 12.66 2.40 -28.84
C ARG A 103 12.73 3.65 -29.72
N ARG A 104 11.99 4.73 -29.40
CA ARG A 104 12.09 6.01 -30.12
C ARG A 104 13.45 6.67 -29.89
N ASP A 105 13.96 6.62 -28.67
CA ASP A 105 15.29 7.08 -28.34
C ASP A 105 16.30 6.21 -29.12
N VAL A 106 16.35 4.89 -28.95
CA VAL A 106 17.26 4.04 -29.73
C VAL A 106 17.14 4.24 -31.25
N LYS A 107 15.93 4.36 -31.82
CA LYS A 107 15.73 4.69 -33.25
C LYS A 107 16.15 6.10 -33.64
N ARG A 108 16.15 7.07 -32.73
CA ARG A 108 16.68 8.42 -32.95
C ARG A 108 18.21 8.43 -32.92
N TRP A 109 18.81 7.54 -32.13
CA TRP A 109 20.26 7.40 -32.02
C TRP A 109 20.84 6.46 -33.11
N TRP A 110 20.05 5.51 -33.63
CA TRP A 110 20.44 4.60 -34.72
C TRP A 110 20.88 5.29 -36.03
N PRO A 111 20.19 6.32 -36.57
CA PRO A 111 20.68 7.06 -37.73
C PRO A 111 21.89 7.94 -37.41
N LEU A 112 22.08 8.34 -36.14
CA LEU A 112 23.26 9.10 -35.71
C LEU A 112 24.50 8.20 -35.56
N ALA A 113 24.30 6.97 -35.07
CA ALA A 113 25.35 5.96 -34.93
C ALA A 113 25.80 5.40 -36.30
N LYS A 114 24.86 5.18 -37.23
CA LYS A 114 25.19 4.74 -38.59
C LYS A 114 26.05 5.77 -39.35
N ASN A 115 25.74 7.06 -39.22
CA ASN A 115 26.57 8.13 -39.78
C ASN A 115 27.96 8.23 -39.11
N LYS A 116 28.09 7.84 -37.83
CA LYS A 116 29.36 7.86 -37.11
C LYS A 116 30.25 6.66 -37.44
N GLN A 117 29.64 5.52 -37.79
CA GLN A 117 30.35 4.27 -38.08
C GLN A 117 30.93 4.21 -39.50
N GLU A 118 30.45 5.03 -40.43
CA GLU A 118 31.10 5.22 -41.73
C GLU A 118 32.35 6.12 -41.68
N LEU A 119 32.64 6.81 -40.56
CA LEU A 119 33.69 7.83 -40.53
C LEU A 119 34.98 7.46 -39.81
N LEU A 120 35.04 6.58 -38.80
CA LEU A 120 36.26 6.43 -37.99
C LEU A 120 36.54 4.98 -37.51
N PRO A 121 37.82 4.56 -37.48
CA PRO A 121 38.25 3.23 -37.10
C PRO A 121 38.23 3.05 -35.57
N VAL A 122 38.08 1.79 -35.16
CA VAL A 122 38.11 1.26 -33.79
C VAL A 122 39.43 1.66 -33.07
N PRO A 123 39.36 2.16 -31.84
CA PRO A 123 39.93 1.42 -30.69
C PRO A 123 39.00 1.50 -29.47
N GLU A 124 38.61 0.37 -28.89
CA GLU A 124 39.29 -0.38 -27.82
C GLU A 124 39.20 0.33 -26.45
N MET A 125 38.64 -0.43 -25.51
CA MET A 125 38.29 -0.05 -24.14
C MET A 125 39.57 0.11 -23.31
N ASP A 126 39.63 1.07 -22.37
CA ASP A 126 40.18 0.83 -21.02
C ASP A 126 40.02 2.01 -20.04
N PRO A 127 40.17 1.82 -18.71
CA PRO A 127 39.28 2.36 -17.70
C PRO A 127 39.98 3.21 -16.63
N MET A 128 39.18 3.72 -15.68
CA MET A 128 39.56 4.22 -14.35
C MET A 128 40.51 5.45 -14.29
N LEU A 129 40.09 6.49 -13.58
CA LEU A 129 40.63 6.72 -12.23
C LEU A 129 39.84 7.81 -11.51
N TYR A 130 39.52 7.44 -10.28
CA TYR A 130 38.93 8.19 -9.20
C TYR A 130 40.04 9.04 -8.58
N ASP A 131 39.78 10.32 -8.28
CA ASP A 131 40.61 11.05 -7.31
C ASP A 131 39.72 11.98 -6.48
N ASP A 132 39.74 11.65 -5.19
CA ASP A 132 39.26 12.40 -4.03
C ASP A 132 40.45 13.22 -3.49
N SER A 133 40.20 14.17 -2.57
CA SER A 133 41.17 15.13 -1.96
C SER A 133 41.31 16.44 -2.75
N GLY A 134 41.36 17.64 -2.17
CA GLY A 134 41.45 18.08 -0.79
C GLY A 134 41.65 19.61 -0.78
N SER A 135 41.31 20.23 0.33
CA SER A 135 41.38 21.68 0.62
C SER A 135 42.75 22.33 0.38
N GLY A 136 42.82 23.56 -0.16
CA GLY A 136 44.07 24.35 -0.21
C GLY A 136 44.00 25.67 -0.99
N SER A 137 44.35 26.77 -0.32
CA SER A 137 44.42 28.17 -0.79
C SER A 137 45.36 28.44 -1.98
N GLY A 138 45.05 29.48 -2.77
CA GLY A 138 46.07 30.31 -3.43
C GLY A 138 46.07 30.32 -4.96
N SER A 139 45.75 31.49 -5.51
CA SER A 139 46.12 32.04 -6.83
C SER A 139 47.04 31.18 -7.73
N GLY A 140 46.47 30.72 -8.84
CA GLY A 140 47.20 30.25 -10.02
C GLY A 140 46.17 29.82 -11.06
N ASN A 141 46.16 30.48 -12.22
CA ASN A 141 45.20 30.24 -13.29
C ASN A 141 44.96 28.74 -13.53
N ALA A 142 43.80 28.25 -13.08
CA ALA A 142 43.24 27.01 -13.59
C ALA A 142 42.78 27.31 -15.02
N THR A 143 43.75 27.32 -15.93
CA THR A 143 43.53 27.24 -17.37
C THR A 143 43.04 25.82 -17.67
N MET A 144 41.90 25.45 -17.09
CA MET A 144 41.00 24.50 -17.73
C MET A 144 40.87 25.05 -19.13
N VAL A 145 41.28 24.28 -20.14
CA VAL A 145 41.32 24.73 -21.53
C VAL A 145 39.88 25.10 -21.93
N GLN A 146 39.46 26.34 -21.63
CA GLN A 146 38.11 26.85 -21.82
C GLN A 146 37.70 26.71 -23.29
N ARG A 147 38.71 26.74 -24.18
CA ARG A 147 38.58 26.49 -25.61
C ARG A 147 38.03 25.09 -25.94
N THR A 148 38.30 24.07 -25.14
CA THR A 148 37.79 22.70 -25.41
C THR A 148 36.40 22.49 -24.82
N VAL A 149 36.16 22.97 -23.60
CA VAL A 149 34.86 22.80 -22.94
C VAL A 149 33.79 23.62 -23.66
N ALA A 150 34.09 24.87 -24.07
CA ALA A 150 33.12 25.71 -24.79
C ALA A 150 32.70 25.12 -26.15
N ASN A 151 33.64 24.52 -26.89
CA ASN A 151 33.38 23.98 -28.23
C ASN A 151 32.58 22.68 -28.21
N ASP A 152 32.68 21.89 -27.14
CA ASP A 152 32.00 20.60 -26.98
C ASP A 152 30.64 20.73 -26.25
N LEU A 153 30.15 21.95 -25.99
CA LEU A 153 28.86 22.19 -25.35
C LEU A 153 27.74 22.31 -26.39
N ILE A 154 26.78 21.40 -26.32
CA ILE A 154 25.55 21.49 -27.11
C ILE A 154 24.47 22.13 -26.24
N ILE A 155 24.07 23.37 -26.55
CA ILE A 155 23.05 24.11 -25.79
C ILE A 155 21.65 23.53 -26.09
N GLU A 156 20.92 23.11 -25.05
CA GLU A 156 19.57 22.53 -25.17
C GLU A 156 18.45 23.57 -24.92
N LYS A 157 18.45 24.27 -23.77
CA LYS A 157 17.40 25.24 -23.41
C LYS A 157 17.86 26.32 -22.43
N VAL A 158 17.20 27.49 -22.45
CA VAL A 158 17.40 28.55 -21.44
C VAL A 158 16.53 28.25 -20.21
N ILE A 159 17.13 28.24 -19.01
CA ILE A 159 16.43 28.00 -17.74
C ILE A 159 16.08 29.31 -17.04
N GLY A 160 16.92 30.32 -17.18
CA GLY A 160 16.73 31.58 -16.49
C GLY A 160 17.54 32.70 -17.12
N LYS A 161 17.00 33.91 -17.08
CA LYS A 161 17.66 35.13 -17.52
C LYS A 161 17.80 36.05 -16.32
N GLY A 162 18.99 36.60 -16.12
CA GLY A 162 19.27 37.59 -15.08
C GLY A 162 19.93 38.83 -15.68
N ARG A 163 20.09 39.87 -14.87
CA ARG A 163 20.70 41.15 -15.28
C ARG A 163 22.11 41.01 -15.86
N TYR A 164 22.84 39.98 -15.43
CA TYR A 164 24.25 39.75 -15.81
C TYR A 164 24.44 38.54 -16.73
N GLY A 165 23.37 38.01 -17.32
CA GLY A 165 23.48 36.90 -18.26
C GLY A 165 22.35 35.88 -18.22
N GLU A 166 22.47 34.87 -19.07
CA GLU A 166 21.50 33.79 -19.19
C GLU A 166 22.09 32.47 -18.69
N VAL A 167 21.29 31.69 -17.96
CA VAL A 167 21.63 30.32 -17.56
C VAL A 167 20.95 29.36 -18.53
N ARG A 168 21.73 28.49 -19.16
CA ARG A 168 21.29 27.52 -20.16
C ARG A 168 21.66 26.10 -19.72
N ILE A 169 20.80 25.11 -20.00
CA ILE A 169 21.19 23.69 -19.94
C ILE A 169 21.94 23.37 -21.22
N ALA A 170 23.09 22.73 -21.07
CA ALA A 170 23.85 22.17 -22.16
C ALA A 170 24.22 20.70 -21.87
N ARG A 171 24.58 19.98 -22.93
CA ARG A 171 25.12 18.63 -22.82
C ARG A 171 26.62 18.65 -23.12
N PHE A 172 27.41 18.13 -22.19
CA PHE A 172 28.86 17.95 -22.35
C PHE A 172 29.18 16.46 -22.23
N ARG A 173 29.74 15.87 -23.28
CA ARG A 173 30.13 14.44 -23.33
C ARG A 173 29.04 13.46 -22.86
N GLY A 174 27.77 13.79 -23.12
CA GLY A 174 26.61 12.96 -22.75
C GLY A 174 25.94 13.35 -21.43
N SER A 175 26.62 14.11 -20.56
CA SER A 175 26.11 14.58 -19.26
C SER A 175 25.42 15.94 -19.36
N LEU A 176 24.33 16.13 -18.60
CA LEU A 176 23.61 17.41 -18.51
C LEU A 176 24.33 18.36 -17.55
N VAL A 177 24.63 19.56 -18.02
CA VAL A 177 25.33 20.60 -17.25
C VAL A 177 24.60 21.95 -17.38
N ALA A 178 24.73 22.81 -16.36
CA ALA A 178 24.22 24.18 -16.40
C ALA A 178 25.36 25.14 -16.76
N VAL A 179 25.16 25.98 -17.77
CA VAL A 179 26.15 26.95 -18.26
C VAL A 179 25.59 28.35 -18.04
N LYS A 180 26.38 29.20 -17.37
CA LYS A 180 26.06 30.62 -17.18
C LYS A 180 26.79 31.43 -18.24
N VAL A 181 26.03 31.99 -19.18
CA VAL A 181 26.54 32.87 -20.24
C VAL A 181 26.45 34.30 -19.73
N CYS A 182 27.59 34.89 -19.40
CA CYS A 182 27.68 36.29 -19.02
C CYS A 182 27.56 37.18 -20.25
N ILE A 183 26.71 38.19 -20.20
CA ILE A 183 26.68 39.26 -21.21
C ILE A 183 27.74 40.28 -20.80
N MET A 184 28.69 40.56 -21.70
CA MET A 184 29.75 41.55 -21.49
C MET A 184 29.22 42.96 -21.77
#